data_AF-A0A6B3FVJ0-F1
#
_entry.id   AF-A0A6B3FVJ0-F1
#
_cell.length_a   1.000
_cell.length_b   1.000
_cell.length_c   1.000
_cell.angle_alpha   90.00
_cell.angle_beta   90.00
_cell.angle_gamma   90.00
#
_symmetry.space_group_name_H-M   'P 1'
#
loop_
_entity.id
_entity.type
_entity.pdbx_description
1 polymer ?
#
loop_
_entity_poly.entity_id
_entity_poly.type
_entity_poly.pdbx_seq_one_letter_code
_entity_poly.pdbx_strand_id
1 'polypeptide(L)'
;IPKARNFRPGSLNPKALAKTVATHLGNPLLVRLYAIGALFMTVFGAVYTVIGYRLVEEPFSLPQGVIGSIFLVYLVGTVSSAAAGRLVARLGRRGALYLAVSTTAAGLLLSLADQLAAVLLGLVLITAGFFAGHAVASSSVSRTATEGRAQASALYQSAYYLGSSAGGTLGAVAFHAGGWAATVALGLLAVLGVVSITLYGTRVARAERRALVPATAAR
;
A
#
# COMPACT_ATOMS: atom_id res chain seq x y z
N ILE A 1 0.07 29.39 -20.21
CA ILE A 1 0.46 27.96 -20.02
C ILE A 1 1.28 27.54 -21.24
N PRO A 2 2.50 26.96 -21.08
CA PRO A 2 3.28 26.49 -22.23
C PRO A 2 2.57 25.34 -22.97
N LYS A 3 2.61 25.32 -24.30
CA LYS A 3 2.07 24.21 -25.11
C LYS A 3 2.82 22.92 -24.78
N ALA A 4 2.09 21.83 -24.51
CA ALA A 4 2.66 20.53 -24.19
C ALA A 4 3.46 19.98 -25.39
N ARG A 5 4.79 19.89 -25.25
CA ARG A 5 5.71 19.51 -26.35
C ARG A 5 5.72 18.01 -26.66
N ASN A 6 5.17 17.17 -25.78
CA ASN A 6 5.16 15.70 -25.89
C ASN A 6 3.74 15.09 -25.90
N PHE A 7 2.69 15.91 -26.01
CA PHE A 7 1.32 15.41 -26.01
C PHE A 7 0.89 15.02 -27.42
N ARG A 8 0.64 13.73 -27.63
CA ARG A 8 -0.06 13.23 -28.82
C ARG A 8 -1.50 12.92 -28.41
N PRO A 9 -2.52 13.55 -29.02
CA PRO A 9 -3.92 13.23 -28.74
C PRO A 9 -4.17 11.74 -29.00
N GLY A 10 -4.52 11.00 -27.95
CA GLY A 10 -5.02 9.64 -28.09
C GLY A 10 -6.45 9.68 -28.60
N SER A 11 -6.82 8.83 -29.56
CA SER A 11 -8.23 8.70 -29.94
C SER A 11 -9.00 8.11 -28.76
N LEU A 12 -10.15 8.71 -28.42
CA LEU A 12 -11.09 8.21 -27.42
C LEU A 12 -11.83 6.99 -27.99
N ASN A 13 -11.10 5.91 -28.25
CA ASN A 13 -11.67 4.65 -28.75
C ASN A 13 -11.96 3.73 -27.55
N PRO A 14 -13.24 3.51 -27.17
CA PRO A 14 -13.58 2.68 -26.01
C PRO A 14 -13.09 1.23 -26.15
N LYS A 15 -13.05 0.67 -27.37
CA LYS A 15 -12.54 -0.68 -27.61
C LYS A 15 -11.04 -0.77 -27.36
N ALA A 16 -10.28 0.25 -27.78
CA ALA A 16 -8.84 0.31 -27.53
C ALA A 16 -8.54 0.49 -26.03
N LEU A 17 -9.35 1.29 -25.33
CA LEU A 17 -9.28 1.43 -23.87
C LEU A 17 -9.57 0.11 -23.16
N ALA A 18 -10.67 -0.56 -23.50
CA ALA A 18 -11.05 -1.84 -22.92
C ALA A 18 -9.97 -2.91 -23.15
N LYS A 19 -9.39 -2.96 -24.36
CA LYS A 19 -8.25 -3.84 -24.65
C LYS A 19 -7.04 -3.53 -23.76
N THR A 20 -6.69 -2.26 -23.60
CA THR A 20 -5.57 -1.83 -22.74
C THR A 20 -5.80 -2.23 -21.29
N VAL A 21 -7.01 -2.02 -20.76
CA VAL A 21 -7.40 -2.43 -19.41
C VAL A 21 -7.32 -3.94 -19.25
N ALA A 22 -7.87 -4.71 -20.21
CA ALA A 22 -7.81 -6.17 -20.20
C ALA A 22 -6.36 -6.68 -20.22
N THR A 23 -5.49 -6.07 -21.05
CA THR A 23 -4.06 -6.39 -21.06
C THR A 23 -3.40 -6.14 -19.70
N HIS A 24 -3.70 -5.01 -19.05
CA HIS A 24 -3.15 -4.68 -17.74
C HIS A 24 -3.66 -5.60 -16.62
N LEU A 25 -4.94 -5.98 -16.67
CA LEU A 25 -5.53 -6.95 -15.75
C LEU A 25 -5.08 -8.39 -16.03
N GLY A 26 -4.64 -8.69 -17.25
CA GLY A 26 -4.01 -9.96 -17.60
C GLY A 26 -2.52 -10.03 -17.23
N ASN A 27 -1.88 -8.90 -16.92
CA ASN A 27 -0.46 -8.86 -16.55
C ASN A 27 -0.28 -9.21 -15.05
N PRO A 28 0.31 -10.37 -14.71
CA PRO A 28 0.38 -10.80 -13.32
C PRO A 28 1.20 -9.85 -12.44
N LEU A 29 2.19 -9.16 -12.99
CA LEU A 29 3.00 -8.20 -12.22
C LEU A 29 2.19 -6.96 -11.86
N LEU A 30 1.41 -6.41 -12.80
CA LEU A 30 0.54 -5.27 -12.54
C LEU A 30 -0.56 -5.62 -11.53
N VAL A 31 -1.24 -6.75 -11.70
CA VAL A 31 -2.27 -7.21 -10.75
C VAL A 31 -1.73 -7.34 -9.33
N ARG A 32 -0.53 -7.89 -9.16
CA ARG A 32 0.13 -7.97 -7.85
C ARG A 32 0.38 -6.58 -7.24
N LEU A 33 0.80 -5.61 -8.05
CA LEU A 33 1.01 -4.24 -7.58
C LEU A 33 -0.31 -3.53 -7.21
N TYR A 34 -1.38 -3.77 -7.98
CA TYR A 34 -2.72 -3.27 -7.67
C TYR A 34 -3.22 -3.85 -6.34
N ALA A 35 -3.07 -5.16 -6.13
CA ALA A 35 -3.43 -5.83 -4.89
C ALA A 35 -2.62 -5.33 -3.69
N ILE A 36 -1.30 -5.11 -3.85
CA ILE A 36 -0.47 -4.53 -2.80
C ILE A 36 -0.97 -3.13 -2.41
N GLY A 37 -1.28 -2.28 -3.40
CA GLY A 37 -1.84 -0.94 -3.14
C GLY A 37 -3.18 -0.99 -2.40
N ALA A 38 -4.07 -1.88 -2.82
CA ALA A 38 -5.36 -2.10 -2.18
C ALA A 38 -5.21 -2.54 -0.71
N LEU A 39 -4.34 -3.52 -0.43
CA LEU A 39 -4.10 -4.02 0.92
C LEU A 39 -3.49 -2.97 1.85
N PHE A 40 -2.54 -2.18 1.37
CA PHE A 40 -2.01 -1.04 2.13
C PHE A 40 -3.14 -0.05 2.49
N MET A 41 -4.05 0.24 1.53
CA MET A 41 -5.21 1.09 1.81
C MET A 41 -6.25 0.44 2.70
N THR A 42 -6.38 -0.89 2.70
CA THR A 42 -7.22 -1.59 3.65
C THR A 42 -6.74 -1.37 5.07
N VAL A 43 -5.43 -1.50 5.33
CA VAL A 43 -4.84 -1.19 6.65
C VAL A 43 -5.07 0.28 7.03
N PHE A 44 -4.70 1.19 6.13
CA PHE A 44 -4.76 2.62 6.40
C PHE A 44 -6.19 3.11 6.61
N GLY A 45 -7.12 2.68 5.75
CA GLY A 45 -8.55 2.94 5.88
C GLY A 45 -9.11 2.39 7.19
N ALA A 46 -8.84 1.12 7.51
CA ALA A 46 -9.35 0.52 8.75
C ALA A 46 -8.88 1.28 10.00
N VAL A 47 -7.59 1.60 10.08
CA VAL A 47 -7.00 2.33 11.21
C VAL A 47 -7.59 3.74 11.33
N TYR A 48 -7.53 4.54 10.27
CA TYR A 48 -7.92 5.95 10.34
C TYR A 48 -9.44 6.16 10.38
N THR A 49 -10.24 5.16 9.97
CA THR A 49 -11.69 5.20 10.16
C THR A 49 -12.09 5.07 11.63
N VAL A 50 -11.39 4.25 12.43
CA VAL A 50 -11.86 3.88 13.78
C VAL A 50 -10.96 4.36 14.93
N ILE A 51 -9.75 4.84 14.65
CA ILE A 51 -8.82 5.29 15.70
C ILE A 51 -9.44 6.38 16.59
N GLY A 52 -10.30 7.23 16.02
CA GLY A 52 -11.04 8.22 16.79
C GLY A 52 -11.93 7.60 17.85
N TYR A 53 -12.67 6.52 17.53
CA TYR A 53 -13.50 5.80 18.48
C TYR A 53 -12.67 5.23 19.63
N ARG A 54 -11.52 4.60 19.31
CA ARG A 54 -10.61 4.10 20.34
C ARG A 54 -10.12 5.20 21.27
N LEU A 55 -9.75 6.36 20.75
CA LEU A 55 -9.16 7.43 21.55
C LEU A 55 -10.20 8.16 22.42
N VAL A 56 -11.50 8.06 22.10
CA VAL A 56 -12.59 8.56 22.95
C VAL A 56 -12.88 7.60 24.10
N GLU A 57 -12.64 6.31 23.92
CA GLU A 57 -12.88 5.29 24.95
C GLU A 57 -11.74 5.25 25.98
N GLU A 58 -12.05 4.70 27.16
CA GLU A 58 -11.03 4.34 28.15
C GLU A 58 -9.99 3.38 27.51
N PRO A 59 -8.68 3.52 27.81
CA PRO A 59 -8.09 4.35 28.86
C PRO A 59 -7.66 5.76 28.42
N PHE A 60 -7.98 6.18 27.19
CA PHE A 60 -7.48 7.43 26.63
C PHE A 60 -8.41 8.61 26.89
N SER A 61 -9.73 8.39 26.78
CA SER A 61 -10.79 9.35 27.13
C SER A 61 -10.51 10.77 26.59
N LEU A 62 -9.96 10.87 25.38
CA LEU A 62 -9.52 12.13 24.81
C LEU A 62 -10.71 12.94 24.27
N PRO A 63 -10.72 14.26 24.47
CA PRO A 63 -11.72 15.13 23.84
C PRO A 63 -11.65 15.07 22.31
N GLN A 64 -12.80 15.08 21.64
CA GLN A 64 -12.91 14.99 20.18
C GLN A 64 -12.10 16.09 19.45
N GLY A 65 -12.01 17.29 20.02
CA GLY A 65 -11.18 18.37 19.47
C GLY A 65 -9.68 18.05 19.43
N VAL A 66 -9.17 17.30 20.42
CA VAL A 66 -7.77 16.87 20.46
C VAL A 66 -7.52 15.72 19.50
N ILE A 67 -8.48 14.79 19.36
CA ILE A 67 -8.36 13.64 18.45
C ILE A 67 -8.13 14.08 17.01
N GLY A 68 -8.73 15.20 16.57
CA GLY A 68 -8.46 15.74 15.23
C GLY A 68 -6.97 16.01 14.94
N SER A 69 -6.17 16.30 15.98
CA SER A 69 -4.74 16.57 15.81
C SER A 69 -3.92 15.35 15.37
N ILE A 70 -4.42 14.12 15.52
CA ILE A 70 -3.71 12.91 15.09
C ILE A 70 -3.46 12.89 13.58
N PHE A 71 -4.27 13.61 12.79
CA PHE A 71 -4.08 13.69 11.34
C PHE A 71 -2.84 14.50 10.95
N LEU A 72 -2.23 15.26 11.88
CA LEU A 72 -0.90 15.85 11.68
C LEU A 72 0.18 14.79 11.41
N VAL A 73 -0.02 13.55 11.87
CA VAL A 73 0.86 12.42 11.56
C VAL A 73 0.98 12.17 10.05
N TYR A 74 0.01 12.57 9.23
CA TYR A 74 0.09 12.43 7.78
C TYR A 74 1.26 13.20 7.17
N LEU A 75 1.79 14.23 7.85
CA LEU A 75 3.00 14.94 7.42
C LEU A 75 4.23 14.01 7.32
N VAL A 76 4.28 12.96 8.14
CA VAL A 76 5.32 11.91 8.05
C VAL A 76 5.27 11.23 6.68
N GLY A 77 4.09 11.09 6.10
CA GLY A 77 3.86 10.49 4.79
C GLY A 77 4.61 11.21 3.67
N THR A 78 4.75 12.53 3.73
CA THR A 78 5.52 13.33 2.76
C THR A 78 7.00 12.94 2.78
N VAL A 79 7.61 12.89 3.96
CA VAL A 79 9.01 12.53 4.14
C VAL A 79 9.25 11.08 3.74
N SER A 80 8.35 10.18 4.15
CA SER A 80 8.46 8.75 3.83
C SER A 80 8.37 8.48 2.32
N SER A 81 7.42 9.13 1.64
CA SER A 81 7.29 9.05 0.18
C SER A 81 8.52 9.54 -0.55
N ALA A 82 9.10 10.67 -0.12
CA ALA A 82 10.34 11.19 -0.69
C ALA A 82 11.53 10.24 -0.45
N ALA A 83 11.57 9.57 0.71
CA ALA A 83 12.60 8.58 1.03
C ALA A 83 12.45 7.27 0.25
N ALA A 84 11.25 6.92 -0.22
CA ALA A 84 10.95 5.66 -0.91
C ALA A 84 11.87 5.42 -2.13
N GLY A 85 12.17 6.45 -2.92
CA GLY A 85 13.09 6.34 -4.06
C GLY A 85 14.51 5.92 -3.65
N ARG A 86 15.03 6.50 -2.56
CA ARG A 86 16.33 6.13 -1.98
C ARG A 86 16.32 4.72 -1.40
N LEU A 87 15.23 4.32 -0.76
CA LEU A 87 15.05 2.95 -0.25
C LEU A 87 15.05 1.93 -1.39
N VAL A 88 14.36 2.21 -2.50
CA VAL A 88 14.38 1.34 -3.69
C VAL A 88 15.77 1.28 -4.33
N ALA A 89 16.50 2.39 -4.37
CA ALA A 89 17.87 2.40 -4.88
C ALA A 89 18.82 1.52 -4.05
N ARG A 90 18.64 1.47 -2.72
CA ARG A 90 19.49 0.69 -1.79
C ARG A 90 19.07 -0.77 -1.64
N LEU A 91 17.78 -1.02 -1.48
CA LEU A 91 17.22 -2.33 -1.10
C LEU A 91 16.55 -3.05 -2.28
N GLY A 92 16.45 -2.39 -3.43
CA GLY A 92 15.58 -2.79 -4.52
C GLY A 92 14.09 -2.65 -4.17
N ARG A 93 13.24 -2.82 -5.19
CA ARG A 93 11.78 -2.73 -5.03
C ARG A 93 11.23 -3.66 -3.94
N ARG A 94 11.71 -4.91 -3.90
CA ARG A 94 11.22 -5.92 -2.96
C ARG A 94 11.64 -5.61 -1.52
N GLY A 95 12.91 -5.27 -1.31
CA GLY A 95 13.40 -4.90 0.01
C GLY A 95 12.69 -3.66 0.56
N ALA A 96 12.42 -2.67 -0.30
CA ALA A 96 11.63 -1.50 0.08
C ALA A 96 10.19 -1.85 0.48
N LEU A 97 9.52 -2.78 -0.23
CA LEU A 97 8.19 -3.27 0.15
C LEU A 97 8.21 -4.06 1.47
N TYR A 98 9.24 -4.89 1.70
CA TYR A 98 9.38 -5.60 2.97
C TYR A 98 9.60 -4.63 4.15
N LEU A 99 10.42 -3.60 3.96
CA LEU A 99 10.62 -2.57 4.97
C LEU A 99 9.33 -1.79 5.24
N ALA A 100 8.59 -1.42 4.20
CA ALA A 100 7.32 -0.73 4.33
C ALA A 100 6.31 -1.56 5.13
N VAL A 101 6.12 -2.83 4.76
CA VAL A 101 5.14 -3.70 5.42
C VAL A 101 5.55 -4.08 6.84
N SER A 102 6.85 -4.26 7.12
CA SER A 102 7.34 -4.51 8.48
C SER A 102 7.19 -3.28 9.37
N THR A 103 7.41 -2.08 8.82
CA THR A 103 7.19 -0.81 9.55
C THR A 103 5.71 -0.65 9.90
N THR A 104 4.81 -0.92 8.94
CA THR A 104 3.36 -0.89 9.19
C THR A 104 2.95 -1.93 10.24
N ALA A 105 3.46 -3.17 10.15
CA ALA A 105 3.19 -4.21 11.14
C ALA A 105 3.67 -3.83 12.55
N ALA A 106 4.88 -3.28 12.66
CA ALA A 106 5.42 -2.81 13.94
C ALA A 106 4.53 -1.70 14.52
N GLY A 107 4.06 -0.77 13.70
CA GLY A 107 3.14 0.27 14.13
C GLY A 107 1.79 -0.26 14.60
N LEU A 108 1.22 -1.24 13.89
CA LEU A 108 -0.01 -1.93 14.28
C LEU A 108 0.14 -2.63 15.64
N LEU A 109 1.23 -3.38 15.84
CA LEU A 109 1.50 -4.09 17.09
C LEU A 109 1.75 -3.11 18.24
N LEU A 110 2.55 -2.06 18.02
CA LEU A 110 2.82 -1.03 19.01
C LEU A 110 1.54 -0.30 19.41
N SER A 111 0.63 -0.09 18.46
CA SER A 111 -0.63 0.55 18.74
C SER A 111 -1.51 -0.25 19.70
N LEU A 112 -1.31 -1.56 19.89
CA LEU A 112 -2.11 -2.34 20.85
C LEU A 112 -1.92 -1.91 22.30
N ALA A 113 -0.85 -1.17 22.61
CA ALA A 113 -0.61 -0.69 23.97
C ALA A 113 -1.67 0.33 24.43
N ASP A 114 -1.93 0.31 25.73
CA ASP A 114 -2.81 1.25 26.44
C ASP A 114 -2.08 2.54 26.86
N GLN A 115 -1.03 2.91 26.12
CA GLN A 115 -0.24 4.11 26.34
C GLN A 115 -0.37 5.04 25.13
N LEU A 116 -0.80 6.29 25.35
CA LEU A 116 -1.08 7.23 24.27
C LEU A 116 0.15 7.46 23.38
N ALA A 117 1.33 7.60 23.99
CA ALA A 117 2.58 7.77 23.25
C ALA A 117 2.89 6.58 22.33
N ALA A 118 2.62 5.35 22.79
CA ALA A 118 2.80 4.14 21.98
C ALA A 118 1.80 4.09 20.81
N VAL A 119 0.54 4.47 21.04
CA VAL A 119 -0.47 4.58 19.98
C VAL A 119 -0.05 5.61 18.92
N LEU A 120 0.38 6.81 19.35
CA LEU A 120 0.82 7.86 18.44
C LEU A 120 2.06 7.44 17.63
N LEU A 121 3.05 6.82 18.27
CA LEU A 121 4.21 6.27 17.58
C LEU A 121 3.78 5.14 16.61
N GLY A 122 2.82 4.31 17.01
CA GLY A 122 2.21 3.31 16.15
C GLY A 122 1.60 3.90 14.88
N LEU A 123 0.82 4.98 15.01
CA LEU A 123 0.24 5.71 13.88
C LEU A 123 1.30 6.33 12.96
N VAL A 124 2.39 6.85 13.54
CA VAL A 124 3.55 7.35 12.78
C VAL A 124 4.16 6.25 11.94
N LEU A 125 4.40 5.07 12.51
CA LEU A 125 4.97 3.92 11.81
C LEU A 125 4.01 3.37 10.74
N ILE A 126 2.72 3.25 11.05
CA ILE A 126 1.68 2.84 10.09
C ILE A 126 1.68 3.78 8.89
N THR A 127 1.66 5.09 9.13
CA THR A 127 1.69 6.13 8.09
C THR A 127 2.98 6.07 7.28
N ALA A 128 4.14 6.01 7.94
CA ALA A 128 5.43 5.94 7.27
C ALA A 128 5.52 4.71 6.36
N GLY A 129 5.17 3.53 6.89
CA GLY A 129 5.17 2.28 6.13
C GLY A 129 4.18 2.30 4.97
N PHE A 130 2.96 2.81 5.19
CA PHE A 130 1.94 2.94 4.16
C PHE A 130 2.40 3.83 3.00
N PHE A 131 2.86 5.06 3.29
CA PHE A 131 3.27 6.01 2.25
C PHE A 131 4.51 5.51 1.47
N ALA A 132 5.47 4.89 2.16
CA ALA A 132 6.60 4.25 1.48
C ALA A 132 6.12 3.11 0.56
N GLY A 133 5.27 2.21 1.06
CA GLY A 133 4.73 1.09 0.29
C GLY A 133 3.93 1.55 -0.92
N HIS A 134 3.07 2.54 -0.76
CA HIS A 134 2.31 3.18 -1.83
C HIS A 134 3.22 3.81 -2.89
N ALA A 135 4.19 4.61 -2.49
CA ALA A 135 5.13 5.24 -3.41
C ALA A 135 5.92 4.20 -4.23
N VAL A 136 6.38 3.12 -3.59
CA VAL A 136 7.07 2.01 -4.27
C VAL A 136 6.14 1.26 -5.22
N ALA A 137 4.91 0.94 -4.82
CA ALA A 137 3.97 0.20 -5.65
C ALA A 137 3.49 1.03 -6.85
N SER A 138 3.06 2.27 -6.61
CA SER A 138 2.58 3.20 -7.64
C SER A 138 3.65 3.48 -8.70
N SER A 139 4.87 3.84 -8.28
CA SER A 139 5.98 4.04 -9.23
C SER A 139 6.33 2.76 -9.99
N SER A 140 6.18 1.60 -9.37
CA SER A 140 6.41 0.30 -10.02
C SER A 140 5.35 -0.01 -11.08
N VAL A 141 4.10 0.41 -10.89
CA VAL A 141 3.03 0.28 -11.90
C VAL A 141 3.41 1.12 -13.12
N SER A 142 3.75 2.40 -12.93
CA SER A 142 4.12 3.30 -14.02
C SER A 142 5.36 2.83 -14.79
N ARG A 143 6.31 2.19 -14.11
CA ARG A 143 7.51 1.60 -14.74
C ARG A 143 7.24 0.30 -15.47
N THR A 144 6.27 -0.49 -15.01
CA THR A 144 5.94 -1.80 -15.60
C THR A 144 5.11 -1.63 -16.86
N ALA A 145 4.19 -0.65 -16.89
CA ALA A 145 3.39 -0.35 -18.06
C ALA A 145 4.26 0.30 -19.16
N THR A 146 4.51 -0.45 -20.24
CA THR A 146 5.18 0.05 -21.45
C THR A 146 4.21 0.82 -22.34
N GLU A 147 2.96 0.38 -22.39
CA GLU A 147 1.83 0.99 -23.09
C GLU A 147 0.72 1.36 -22.11
N GLY A 148 -0.12 2.35 -22.44
CA GLY A 148 -1.29 2.70 -21.64
C GLY A 148 -0.98 3.03 -20.17
N ARG A 149 0.10 3.77 -19.90
CA ARG A 149 0.56 4.09 -18.53
C ARG A 149 -0.50 4.81 -17.69
N ALA A 150 -1.26 5.71 -18.32
CA ALA A 150 -2.35 6.41 -17.65
C ALA A 150 -3.42 5.43 -17.17
N GLN A 151 -3.78 4.44 -17.99
CA GLN A 151 -4.74 3.39 -17.66
C GLN A 151 -4.23 2.48 -16.55
N ALA A 152 -2.95 2.08 -16.58
CA ALA A 152 -2.36 1.29 -15.51
C ALA A 152 -2.35 2.06 -14.17
N SER A 153 -2.00 3.35 -14.20
CA SER A 153 -2.07 4.22 -13.03
C SER A 153 -3.51 4.40 -12.52
N ALA A 154 -4.47 4.56 -13.43
CA ALA A 154 -5.89 4.67 -13.09
C ALA A 154 -6.39 3.39 -12.42
N LEU A 155 -6.06 2.21 -12.95
CA LEU A 155 -6.38 0.92 -12.34
C LEU A 155 -5.78 0.77 -10.94
N TYR A 156 -4.52 1.20 -10.75
CA TYR A 156 -3.90 1.21 -9.43
C TYR A 156 -4.65 2.14 -8.47
N GLN A 157 -5.03 3.34 -8.90
CA GLN A 157 -5.84 4.24 -8.06
C GLN A 157 -7.24 3.69 -7.78
N SER A 158 -7.88 3.03 -8.75
CA SER A 158 -9.17 2.35 -8.53
C SER A 158 -9.03 1.26 -7.47
N ALA A 159 -8.01 0.40 -7.58
CA ALA A 159 -7.75 -0.63 -6.58
C ALA A 159 -7.41 -0.03 -5.20
N TYR A 160 -6.66 1.08 -5.17
CA TYR A 160 -6.33 1.84 -3.97
C TYR A 160 -7.60 2.36 -3.26
N TYR A 161 -8.53 2.98 -3.99
CA TYR A 161 -9.78 3.47 -3.41
C TYR A 161 -10.73 2.34 -3.02
N LEU A 162 -10.80 1.26 -3.79
CA LEU A 162 -11.54 0.05 -3.39
C LEU A 162 -10.98 -0.52 -2.07
N GLY A 163 -9.66 -0.57 -1.95
CA GLY A 163 -8.99 -0.95 -0.71
C GLY A 163 -9.33 -0.02 0.45
N SER A 164 -9.44 1.29 0.20
CA SER A 164 -9.85 2.29 1.19
C SER A 164 -11.28 2.07 1.68
N SER A 165 -12.22 1.87 0.75
CA SER A 165 -13.63 1.65 1.08
C SER A 165 -13.79 0.35 1.86
N ALA A 166 -13.18 -0.74 1.37
CA ALA A 166 -13.18 -2.01 2.08
C ALA A 166 -12.52 -1.90 3.45
N GLY A 167 -11.39 -1.21 3.56
CA GLY A 167 -10.69 -0.96 4.81
C GLY A 167 -11.54 -0.22 5.83
N GLY A 168 -12.17 0.89 5.43
CA GLY A 168 -13.03 1.66 6.32
C GLY A 168 -14.24 0.85 6.80
N THR A 169 -14.94 0.17 5.89
CA THR A 169 -16.10 -0.67 6.25
C THR A 169 -15.69 -1.85 7.13
N LEU A 170 -14.72 -2.65 6.71
CA LEU A 170 -14.26 -3.82 7.48
C LEU A 170 -13.60 -3.41 8.80
N GLY A 171 -12.91 -2.26 8.83
CA GLY A 171 -12.32 -1.70 10.03
C GLY A 171 -13.36 -1.31 11.07
N ALA A 172 -14.43 -0.64 10.64
CA ALA A 172 -15.58 -0.32 11.48
C ALA A 172 -16.29 -1.58 12.01
N VAL A 173 -16.52 -2.58 11.15
CA VAL A 173 -17.11 -3.87 11.57
C VAL A 173 -16.20 -4.59 12.57
N ALA A 174 -14.90 -4.67 12.30
CA ALA A 174 -13.94 -5.29 13.19
C ALA A 174 -13.88 -4.58 14.54
N PHE A 175 -13.83 -3.24 14.53
CA PHE A 175 -13.82 -2.44 15.74
C PHE A 175 -15.09 -2.66 16.58
N HIS A 176 -16.26 -2.69 15.93
CA HIS A 176 -17.51 -2.94 16.64
C HIS A 176 -17.57 -4.36 17.24
N ALA A 177 -17.00 -5.36 16.55
CA ALA A 177 -17.04 -6.76 16.98
C ALA A 177 -16.02 -7.10 18.09
N GLY A 178 -14.85 -6.46 18.09
CA GLY A 178 -13.75 -6.82 19.00
C GLY A 178 -12.80 -5.68 19.35
N GLY A 179 -13.27 -4.45 19.26
CA GLY A 179 -12.51 -3.24 19.57
C GLY A 179 -11.27 -3.06 18.70
N TRP A 180 -10.31 -2.31 19.23
CA TRP A 180 -9.07 -2.01 18.52
C TRP A 180 -8.26 -3.25 18.12
N ALA A 181 -8.24 -4.28 18.98
CA ALA A 181 -7.49 -5.50 18.73
C ALA A 181 -7.97 -6.21 17.45
N ALA A 182 -9.28 -6.24 17.20
CA ALA A 182 -9.83 -6.80 15.97
C ALA A 182 -9.48 -5.95 14.73
N THR A 183 -9.47 -4.62 14.83
CA THR A 183 -8.98 -3.73 13.76
C THR A 183 -7.50 -3.99 13.46
N VAL A 184 -6.67 -4.17 14.48
CA VAL A 184 -5.24 -4.51 14.33
C VAL A 184 -5.09 -5.87 13.67
N ALA A 185 -5.87 -6.87 14.07
CA ALA A 185 -5.84 -8.20 13.46
C ALA A 185 -6.19 -8.14 11.96
N LEU A 186 -7.22 -7.38 11.57
CA LEU A 186 -7.54 -7.10 10.16
C LEU A 186 -6.35 -6.47 9.43
N GLY A 187 -5.71 -5.48 10.05
CA GLY A 187 -4.51 -4.84 9.50
C GLY A 187 -3.35 -5.82 9.30
N LEU A 188 -3.09 -6.67 10.28
CA LEU A 188 -2.05 -7.70 10.21
C LEU A 188 -2.35 -8.76 9.14
N LEU A 189 -3.61 -9.14 8.95
CA LEU A 189 -4.03 -10.03 7.85
C LEU A 189 -3.75 -9.39 6.48
N ALA A 190 -4.06 -8.10 6.31
CA ALA A 190 -3.74 -7.39 5.07
C ALA A 190 -2.22 -7.28 4.85
N VAL A 191 -1.44 -7.01 5.90
CA VAL A 191 0.04 -7.06 5.89
C VAL A 191 0.55 -8.42 5.45
N LEU A 192 0.01 -9.52 6.00
CA LEU A 192 0.36 -10.89 5.59
C LEU A 192 0.05 -11.13 4.11
N GLY A 193 -1.03 -10.56 3.58
CA GLY A 193 -1.34 -10.56 2.15
C GLY A 193 -0.24 -9.90 1.32
N VAL A 194 0.21 -8.70 1.71
CA VAL A 194 1.31 -7.98 1.03
C VAL A 194 2.60 -8.79 1.04
N VAL A 195 2.96 -9.36 2.19
CA VAL A 195 4.14 -10.23 2.34
C VAL A 195 4.04 -11.45 1.43
N SER A 196 2.89 -12.13 1.42
CA SER A 196 2.63 -13.32 0.61
C SER A 196 2.73 -13.03 -0.89
N ILE A 197 2.12 -11.94 -1.35
CA ILE A 197 2.20 -11.50 -2.76
C ILE A 197 3.65 -11.18 -3.14
N THR A 198 4.38 -10.48 -2.27
CA THR A 198 5.79 -10.09 -2.52
C THR A 198 6.71 -11.32 -2.54
N LEU A 199 6.50 -12.28 -1.65
CA LEU A 199 7.23 -13.55 -1.61
C LEU A 199 6.95 -14.40 -2.84
N TYR A 200 5.67 -14.56 -3.21
CA TYR A 200 5.27 -15.27 -4.42
C TYR A 200 5.93 -14.67 -5.67
N GLY A 201 5.88 -13.34 -5.83
CA GLY A 201 6.54 -12.67 -6.95
C GLY A 201 8.06 -12.76 -6.93
N THR A 202 8.66 -13.02 -5.76
CA THR A 202 10.08 -13.32 -5.64
C THR A 202 10.40 -14.73 -6.10
N ARG A 203 9.59 -15.71 -5.72
CA ARG A 203 9.74 -17.11 -6.12
C ARG A 203 9.61 -17.29 -7.63
N VAL A 204 8.57 -16.72 -8.24
CA VAL A 204 8.33 -16.78 -9.69
C VAL A 204 9.54 -16.24 -10.47
N ALA A 205 10.01 -15.04 -10.14
CA ALA A 205 11.14 -14.44 -10.83
C ALA A 205 12.47 -15.20 -10.64
N ARG A 206 12.64 -15.91 -9.51
CA ARG A 206 13.81 -16.77 -9.29
C ARG A 206 13.73 -18.03 -10.14
N ALA A 207 12.54 -18.62 -10.28
CA ALA A 207 12.32 -19.79 -11.12
C ALA A 207 12.58 -19.46 -12.61
N GLU A 208 12.04 -18.35 -13.10
CA GLU A 208 12.29 -17.85 -14.47
C GLU A 208 13.78 -17.63 -14.72
N ARG A 209 14.51 -17.01 -13.78
CA ARG A 209 15.96 -16.83 -13.91
C ARG A 209 16.74 -18.14 -13.93
N ARG A 210 16.34 -19.14 -13.12
CA ARG A 210 16.99 -20.47 -13.12
C ARG A 210 16.75 -21.22 -14.43
N ALA A 211 15.56 -21.10 -15.01
CA ALA A 211 15.23 -21.72 -16.30
C ALA A 211 16.01 -21.10 -17.48
N LEU A 212 16.41 -19.83 -17.36
CA LEU A 212 17.16 -19.09 -18.39
C LEU A 212 18.68 -19.30 -18.34
N VAL A 213 19.23 -19.92 -17.29
CA VAL A 213 20.65 -20.29 -17.23
C VAL A 213 20.80 -21.70 -17.82
N PRO A 214 21.36 -21.88 -19.03
CA PRO A 214 21.60 -23.21 -19.58
C PRO A 214 22.60 -23.95 -18.71
N ALA A 215 22.55 -25.29 -18.71
CA ALA A 215 23.51 -26.18 -18.09
C ALA A 215 24.90 -26.14 -18.79
N THR A 216 25.47 -24.96 -19.03
CA THR A 216 26.80 -24.78 -19.64
C THR A 216 27.95 -24.89 -18.64
N ALA A 217 27.69 -25.28 -17.39
CA ALA A 217 28.72 -25.49 -16.36
C ALA A 217 29.01 -26.97 -16.05
N ALA A 218 28.58 -27.90 -16.92
CA ALA A 218 28.85 -29.32 -16.78
C ALA A 218 29.38 -29.92 -18.10
N ARG A 219 30.57 -29.47 -18.53
CA ARG A 219 31.49 -30.22 -19.39
C ARG A 219 32.92 -29.84 -19.06
#